data_AF-A0A561VS73-F1
#
_entry.id   AF-A0A561VS73-F1
#
_cell.length_a   1.000
_cell.length_b   1.000
_cell.length_c   1.000
_cell.angle_alpha   90.00
_cell.angle_beta   90.00
_cell.angle_gamma   90.00
#
_symmetry.space_group_name_H-M   'P 1'
#
loop_
_entity.id
_entity.type
_entity.pdbx_description
1 polymer ?
#
loop_
_entity_poly.entity_id
_entity_poly.type
_entity_poly.pdbx_seq_one_letter_code
_entity_poly.pdbx_strand_id
1 'polypeptide(L)'
;MSRADATTGGRATPRRKVLISGAGVAGPALAFWLNRYGYAVTVVEKAGTVRSGGYPLDVRGTALEVVRRMGILPRLRDAHLDLRRLTFLNEDGSEVVSLNPHAVTGGVEGRDLQVRRGDLTDALYAAVRDDVEFLFDDSVDTLDQSGNRVEITFRGGDRRTFDMVVGADGVHSRTRELVLGPEQQSPRYLGYRFAVFTMRNTVGLSRETVMWNSPGRAAALYAAGDDDVHAFLTFAQPEPPPGASADPRAQRDLVATVFADAGWEVPRMLAAMRDARDVYVDGVSQIHLPRWSGGRAALVGDAAYAPAFRTGQGTSLALVGAYMLAGSLAERGHAAGFAAYERGTREFVTANQQLAGTGGAGLFPTTPEGLQQRNTRLRSLSSMPLAGGRPAHSALTLPGFVLPMT
;
A
#
# COMPACT_ATOMS: atom_id res chain seq x y z
N MET A 1 36.03 -58.62 11.14
CA MET A 1 35.88 -57.24 11.65
C MET A 1 36.62 -56.30 10.72
N SER A 2 35.91 -55.48 9.93
CA SER A 2 36.30 -54.09 9.61
C SER A 2 35.19 -53.41 8.80
N ARG A 3 34.50 -52.50 9.49
CA ARG A 3 33.86 -51.25 9.06
C ARG A 3 33.16 -51.20 7.69
N ALA A 4 31.83 -51.24 7.76
CA ALA A 4 30.94 -50.61 6.80
C ALA A 4 31.00 -49.08 6.99
N ASP A 5 31.21 -48.37 5.88
CA ASP A 5 31.03 -46.92 5.78
C ASP A 5 29.55 -46.59 5.92
N ALA A 6 29.18 -45.98 7.04
CA ALA A 6 27.89 -45.35 7.21
C ALA A 6 27.98 -43.91 6.68
N THR A 7 27.56 -43.70 5.44
CA THR A 7 27.27 -42.38 4.89
C THR A 7 26.11 -41.76 5.68
N THR A 8 26.41 -40.86 6.59
CA THR A 8 25.46 -39.97 7.27
C THR A 8 24.95 -38.92 6.26
N GLY A 9 23.97 -39.31 5.46
CA GLY A 9 23.12 -38.37 4.73
C GLY A 9 22.26 -37.60 5.73
N GLY A 10 22.70 -36.40 6.13
CA GLY A 10 21.90 -35.46 6.91
C GLY A 10 20.62 -35.15 6.15
N ARG A 11 19.50 -35.71 6.59
CA ARG A 11 18.18 -35.47 5.99
C ARG A 11 17.77 -34.05 6.35
N ALA A 12 17.98 -33.10 5.44
CA ALA A 12 17.53 -31.72 5.60
C ALA A 12 16.04 -31.72 5.98
N THR A 13 15.70 -31.07 7.08
CA THR A 13 14.30 -30.91 7.50
C THR A 13 13.53 -30.21 6.38
N PRO A 14 12.39 -30.76 5.92
CA PRO A 14 11.66 -30.16 4.82
C PRO A 14 11.19 -28.75 5.19
N ARG A 15 11.47 -27.78 4.32
CA ARG A 15 11.03 -26.38 4.50
C ARG A 15 9.50 -26.32 4.55
N ARG A 16 8.96 -25.58 5.51
CA ARG A 16 7.50 -25.35 5.61
C ARG A 16 7.03 -24.52 4.42
N LYS A 17 5.95 -24.95 3.76
CA LYS A 17 5.41 -24.31 2.57
C LYS A 17 4.43 -23.20 2.93
N VAL A 18 4.62 -22.00 2.37
CA VAL A 18 3.73 -20.84 2.59
C VAL A 18 3.28 -20.29 1.25
N LEU A 19 1.97 -20.14 1.09
CA LEU A 19 1.40 -19.38 -0.02
C LEU A 19 1.16 -17.94 0.42
N ILE A 20 1.54 -16.97 -0.42
CA ILE A 20 1.20 -15.57 -0.26
C ILE A 20 0.31 -15.16 -1.44
N SER A 21 -0.89 -14.66 -1.16
CA SER A 21 -1.84 -14.18 -2.17
C SER A 21 -1.67 -12.67 -2.37
N GLY A 22 -1.06 -12.27 -3.48
CA GLY A 22 -0.82 -10.88 -3.90
C GLY A 22 0.66 -10.51 -3.99
N ALA A 23 1.07 -9.91 -5.11
CA ALA A 23 2.42 -9.40 -5.36
C ALA A 23 2.49 -7.86 -5.37
N GLY A 24 1.77 -7.22 -4.43
CA GLY A 24 1.86 -5.78 -4.17
C GLY A 24 3.12 -5.38 -3.39
N VAL A 25 2.98 -4.54 -2.37
CA VAL A 25 4.12 -4.19 -1.47
C VAL A 25 4.33 -5.27 -0.41
N ALA A 26 3.25 -5.63 0.31
CA ALA A 26 3.35 -6.55 1.45
C ALA A 26 3.79 -7.97 1.04
N GLY A 27 3.34 -8.46 -0.11
CA GLY A 27 3.58 -9.83 -0.56
C GLY A 27 5.06 -10.15 -0.78
N PRO A 28 5.75 -9.46 -1.72
CA PRO A 28 7.18 -9.65 -1.95
C PRO A 28 8.03 -9.29 -0.73
N ALA A 29 7.64 -8.28 0.06
CA ALA A 29 8.32 -7.96 1.32
C ALA A 29 8.25 -9.12 2.32
N LEU A 30 7.08 -9.75 2.45
CA LEU A 30 6.89 -10.92 3.32
C LEU A 30 7.64 -12.14 2.77
N ALA A 31 7.60 -12.35 1.45
CA ALA A 31 8.30 -13.44 0.79
C ALA A 31 9.81 -13.37 1.04
N PHE A 32 10.40 -12.17 0.94
CA PHE A 32 11.81 -11.92 1.24
C PHE A 32 12.18 -12.40 2.65
N TRP A 33 11.42 -11.99 3.66
CA TRP A 33 11.71 -12.36 5.05
C TRP A 33 11.46 -13.83 5.32
N LEU A 34 10.34 -14.39 4.87
CA LEU A 34 10.03 -15.82 5.06
C LEU A 34 11.06 -16.72 4.37
N ASN A 35 11.50 -16.40 3.15
CA ASN A 35 12.57 -17.14 2.49
C ASN A 35 13.85 -17.13 3.34
N ARG A 36 14.23 -15.96 3.88
CA ARG A 36 15.41 -15.81 4.73
C ARG A 36 15.30 -16.56 6.07
N TYR A 37 14.08 -16.80 6.56
CA TYR A 37 13.80 -17.64 7.72
C TYR A 37 13.64 -19.14 7.38
N GLY A 38 13.91 -19.55 6.14
CA GLY A 38 13.95 -20.96 5.73
C GLY A 38 12.60 -21.55 5.30
N TYR A 39 11.59 -20.73 5.03
CA TYR A 39 10.33 -21.21 4.44
C TYR A 39 10.46 -21.43 2.93
N ALA A 40 9.67 -22.37 2.39
CA ALA A 40 9.47 -22.51 0.96
C ALA A 40 8.26 -21.66 0.57
N VAL A 41 8.50 -20.54 -0.12
CA VAL A 41 7.49 -19.52 -0.39
C VAL A 41 7.03 -19.61 -1.84
N THR A 42 5.71 -19.57 -2.04
CA THR A 42 5.06 -19.34 -3.33
C THR A 42 4.23 -18.07 -3.22
N VAL A 43 4.36 -17.15 -4.17
CA VAL A 43 3.54 -15.94 -4.29
C VAL A 43 2.62 -16.10 -5.49
N VAL A 44 1.31 -15.90 -5.32
CA VAL A 44 0.34 -15.90 -6.42
C VAL A 44 -0.19 -14.50 -6.67
N GLU A 45 -0.30 -14.06 -7.91
CA GLU A 45 -0.77 -12.73 -8.29
C GLU A 45 -1.67 -12.80 -9.53
N LYS A 46 -2.81 -12.09 -9.46
CA LYS A 46 -3.82 -12.09 -10.53
C LYS A 46 -3.37 -11.35 -11.79
N ALA A 47 -2.45 -10.40 -11.66
CA ALA A 47 -1.85 -9.73 -12.80
C ALA A 47 -0.75 -10.61 -13.42
N GLY A 48 -0.53 -10.48 -14.73
CA GLY A 48 0.54 -11.19 -15.43
C GLY A 48 1.96 -10.74 -15.09
N THR A 49 2.11 -9.61 -14.39
CA THR A 49 3.40 -9.07 -13.94
C THR A 49 3.24 -8.26 -12.65
N VAL A 50 4.35 -8.03 -11.95
CA VAL A 50 4.39 -7.03 -10.86
C VAL A 50 4.07 -5.66 -11.45
N ARG A 51 3.23 -4.88 -10.76
CA ARG A 51 2.77 -3.58 -11.26
C ARG A 51 3.94 -2.60 -11.37
N SER A 52 4.31 -2.23 -12.59
CA SER A 52 5.26 -1.16 -12.88
C SER A 52 4.58 0.21 -12.93
N GLY A 53 5.35 1.29 -12.74
CA GLY A 53 4.87 2.68 -12.83
C GLY A 53 3.96 3.13 -11.68
N GLY A 54 3.18 4.19 -11.92
CA GLY A 54 2.16 4.69 -11.00
C GLY A 54 2.61 5.79 -10.03
N TYR A 55 1.64 6.26 -9.25
CA TYR A 55 1.74 7.44 -8.40
C TYR A 55 2.85 7.35 -7.32
N PRO A 56 3.35 8.50 -6.84
CA PRO A 56 4.33 8.56 -5.75
C PRO A 56 3.82 7.88 -4.47
N LEU A 57 4.69 7.10 -3.84
CA LEU A 57 4.49 6.49 -2.53
C LEU A 57 5.57 6.98 -1.57
N ASP A 58 5.17 7.14 -0.31
CA ASP A 58 6.09 7.48 0.76
C ASP A 58 6.51 6.24 1.57
N VAL A 59 7.79 6.16 1.91
CA VAL A 59 8.37 5.23 2.87
C VAL A 59 8.93 6.07 4.02
N ARG A 60 8.33 5.94 5.19
CA ARG A 60 8.59 6.85 6.33
C ARG A 60 8.85 6.09 7.63
N GLY A 61 9.56 6.76 8.54
CA GLY A 61 9.72 6.31 9.93
C GLY A 61 10.23 4.87 10.03
N THR A 62 9.50 4.02 10.76
CA THR A 62 9.88 2.61 11.00
C THR A 62 10.10 1.82 9.71
N ALA A 63 9.39 2.15 8.62
CA ALA A 63 9.52 1.43 7.35
C ALA A 63 10.89 1.63 6.67
N LEU A 64 11.58 2.77 6.92
CA LEU A 64 12.93 3.00 6.42
C LEU A 64 13.93 1.98 6.98
N GLU A 65 13.76 1.61 8.25
CA GLU A 65 14.58 0.58 8.87
C GLU A 65 14.30 -0.80 8.28
N VAL A 66 13.04 -1.12 7.92
CA VAL A 66 12.71 -2.36 7.22
C VAL A 66 13.46 -2.44 5.89
N VAL A 67 13.34 -1.44 5.02
CA VAL A 67 13.99 -1.45 3.71
C VAL A 67 15.53 -1.40 3.82
N ARG A 68 16.06 -0.80 4.89
CA ARG A 68 17.50 -0.87 5.22
C ARG A 68 17.91 -2.30 5.56
N ARG A 69 17.17 -3.00 6.43
CA ARG A 69 17.44 -4.40 6.81
C ARG A 69 17.25 -5.36 5.63
N MET A 70 16.40 -5.03 4.67
CA MET A 70 16.25 -5.76 3.40
C MET A 70 17.40 -5.52 2.42
N GLY A 71 18.24 -4.50 2.64
CA GLY A 71 19.33 -4.13 1.73
C GLY A 71 18.91 -3.35 0.48
N ILE A 72 17.63 -2.99 0.35
CA ILE A 72 17.10 -2.28 -0.83
C ILE A 72 17.12 -0.75 -0.69
N LEU A 73 17.46 -0.24 0.50
CA LEU A 73 17.50 1.20 0.77
C LEU A 73 18.38 2.01 -0.22
N PRO A 74 19.59 1.58 -0.62
CA PRO A 74 20.40 2.32 -1.59
C PRO A 74 19.67 2.51 -2.93
N ARG A 75 19.08 1.44 -3.48
CA ARG A 75 18.30 1.50 -4.73
C ARG A 75 17.10 2.44 -4.61
N LEU A 76 16.42 2.46 -3.46
CA LEU A 76 15.29 3.37 -3.24
C LEU A 76 15.73 4.84 -3.06
N ARG A 77 16.95 5.09 -2.57
CA ARG A 77 17.53 6.43 -2.51
C ARG A 77 17.85 6.96 -3.91
N ASP A 78 18.38 6.10 -4.78
CA ASP A 78 18.65 6.47 -6.18
C ASP A 78 17.36 6.80 -6.94
N ALA A 79 16.25 6.12 -6.62
CA ALA A 79 14.92 6.37 -7.17
C ALA A 79 14.14 7.49 -6.46
N HIS A 80 14.72 8.17 -5.48
CA HIS A 80 14.02 9.18 -4.69
C HIS A 80 13.62 10.38 -5.56
N LEU A 81 12.32 10.71 -5.57
CA LEU A 81 11.76 11.77 -6.39
C LEU A 81 12.16 13.18 -5.95
N ASP A 82 12.48 13.37 -4.66
CA ASP A 82 12.88 14.68 -4.11
C ASP A 82 11.88 15.79 -4.50
N LEU A 83 10.61 15.61 -4.10
CA LEU A 83 9.54 16.56 -4.39
C LEU A 83 9.84 17.90 -3.69
N ARG A 84 9.96 18.97 -4.47
CA ARG A 84 10.45 20.27 -4.00
C ARG A 84 9.34 21.22 -3.57
N ARG A 85 8.18 21.11 -4.21
CA ARG A 85 7.07 22.05 -4.03
C ARG A 85 5.72 21.36 -4.02
N LEU A 86 4.86 21.82 -3.12
CA LEU A 86 3.44 21.52 -3.09
C LEU A 86 2.65 22.83 -3.13
N THR A 87 1.98 23.09 -4.25
CA THR A 87 1.20 24.31 -4.49
C THR A 87 -0.29 24.01 -4.40
N PHE A 88 -1.02 24.79 -3.62
CA PHE A 88 -2.48 24.75 -3.56
C PHE A 88 -3.08 25.91 -4.35
N LEU A 89 -4.10 25.62 -5.16
CA LEU A 89 -4.81 26.59 -5.97
C LEU A 89 -6.26 26.76 -5.48
N ASN A 90 -6.81 27.94 -5.71
CA ASN A 90 -8.24 28.22 -5.62
C ASN A 90 -9.00 27.65 -6.83
N GLU A 91 -10.32 27.71 -6.75
CA GLU A 91 -11.22 27.25 -7.82
C GLU A 91 -11.00 28.00 -9.16
N ASP A 92 -10.65 29.29 -9.09
CA ASP A 92 -10.29 30.11 -10.26
C ASP A 92 -8.88 29.85 -10.81
N GLY A 93 -8.11 28.94 -10.18
CA GLY A 93 -6.73 28.62 -10.54
C GLY A 93 -5.66 29.53 -9.95
N SER A 94 -6.03 30.57 -9.19
CA SER A 94 -5.08 31.44 -8.49
C SER A 94 -4.39 30.71 -7.33
N GLU A 95 -3.14 31.06 -7.05
CA GLU A 95 -2.37 30.41 -5.97
C GLU A 95 -2.91 30.78 -4.58
N VAL A 96 -3.12 29.77 -3.73
CA VAL A 96 -3.38 29.93 -2.30
C VAL A 96 -2.07 30.06 -1.53
N VAL A 97 -1.17 29.10 -1.74
CA VAL A 97 0.16 29.00 -1.13
C VAL A 97 0.97 27.88 -1.80
N SER A 98 2.29 28.10 -1.92
CA SER A 98 3.29 27.10 -2.27
C SER A 98 4.16 26.75 -1.04
N LEU A 99 4.26 25.47 -0.69
CA LEU A 99 4.95 24.98 0.51
C LEU A 99 5.99 23.91 0.18
N ASN A 100 6.94 23.70 1.10
CA ASN A 100 7.73 22.47 1.13
C ASN A 100 6.79 21.28 1.47
N PRO A 101 6.79 20.19 0.68
CA PRO A 101 5.89 19.05 0.90
C PRO A 101 5.96 18.42 2.30
N HIS A 102 7.13 18.42 2.95
CA HIS A 102 7.32 17.87 4.29
C HIS A 102 6.50 18.62 5.36
N ALA A 103 6.27 19.92 5.17
CA ALA A 103 5.45 20.74 6.08
C ALA A 103 3.98 20.26 6.15
N VAL A 104 3.48 19.65 5.06
CA VAL A 104 2.09 19.19 4.97
C VAL A 104 1.98 17.71 5.33
N THR A 105 2.90 16.90 4.80
CA THR A 105 2.84 15.45 4.97
C THR A 105 3.33 14.98 6.34
N GLY A 106 4.03 15.85 7.08
CA GLY A 106 4.68 15.53 8.35
C GLY A 106 5.81 14.51 8.18
N GLY A 107 6.42 14.52 6.99
CA GLY A 107 7.64 13.79 6.74
C GLY A 107 8.88 14.55 7.22
N VAL A 108 10.04 13.89 7.18
CA VAL A 108 11.32 14.52 7.50
C VAL A 108 12.24 14.56 6.31
N GLU A 109 12.62 15.77 5.92
CA GLU A 109 13.56 16.04 4.83
C GLU A 109 14.88 15.28 5.03
N GLY A 110 15.42 14.73 3.93
CA GLY A 110 16.63 13.93 3.92
C GLY A 110 16.54 12.56 4.62
N ARG A 111 15.39 12.22 5.22
CA ARG A 111 15.15 10.93 5.87
C ARG A 111 14.08 10.10 5.18
N ASP A 112 12.92 10.69 4.94
CA ASP A 112 11.81 10.01 4.27
C ASP A 112 12.09 9.83 2.77
N LEU A 113 11.63 8.71 2.22
CA LEU A 113 11.75 8.45 0.80
C LEU A 113 10.38 8.57 0.14
N GLN A 114 10.35 9.32 -0.95
CA GLN A 114 9.27 9.30 -1.91
C GLN A 114 9.77 8.69 -3.21
N VAL A 115 9.13 7.62 -3.65
CA VAL A 115 9.49 6.86 -4.87
C VAL A 115 8.23 6.56 -5.66
N ARG A 116 8.33 6.30 -6.96
CA ARG A 116 7.16 5.80 -7.71
C ARG A 116 6.79 4.42 -7.19
N ARG A 117 5.48 4.10 -7.22
CA ARG A 117 4.99 2.79 -6.78
C ARG A 117 5.74 1.64 -7.45
N GLY A 118 5.90 1.72 -8.77
CA GLY A 118 6.63 0.75 -9.58
C GLY A 118 8.06 0.56 -9.13
N ASP A 119 8.81 1.64 -8.90
CA ASP A 119 10.21 1.57 -8.47
C ASP A 119 10.36 0.79 -7.14
N LEU A 120 9.42 0.97 -6.21
CA LEU A 120 9.40 0.21 -4.96
C LEU A 120 9.03 -1.27 -5.18
N THR A 121 7.96 -1.55 -5.92
CA THR A 121 7.53 -2.94 -6.15
C THR A 121 8.55 -3.73 -6.96
N ASP A 122 9.23 -3.08 -7.91
CA ASP A 122 10.31 -3.68 -8.71
C ASP A 122 11.54 -3.95 -7.85
N ALA A 123 11.90 -3.05 -6.93
CA ALA A 123 12.99 -3.28 -5.99
C ALA A 123 12.69 -4.46 -5.05
N LEU A 124 11.45 -4.56 -4.54
CA LEU A 124 11.02 -5.66 -3.69
C LEU A 124 10.99 -7.00 -4.44
N TYR A 125 10.45 -7.01 -5.67
CA TYR A 125 10.40 -8.19 -6.52
C TYR A 125 11.80 -8.66 -6.89
N ALA A 126 12.66 -7.75 -7.35
CA ALA A 126 14.04 -8.06 -7.70
C ALA A 126 14.85 -8.66 -6.54
N ALA A 127 14.52 -8.28 -5.30
CA ALA A 127 15.21 -8.78 -4.12
C ALA A 127 14.88 -10.25 -3.75
N VAL A 128 13.85 -10.86 -4.37
CA VAL A 128 13.38 -12.20 -3.99
C VAL A 128 12.99 -13.11 -5.16
N ARG A 129 12.82 -12.57 -6.38
CA ARG A 129 12.32 -13.27 -7.57
C ARG A 129 13.05 -14.57 -7.94
N ASP A 130 14.34 -14.67 -7.62
CA ASP A 130 15.16 -15.82 -7.99
C ASP A 130 15.22 -16.89 -6.87
N ASP A 131 14.70 -16.56 -5.68
CA ASP A 131 14.71 -17.45 -4.51
C ASP A 131 13.34 -18.05 -4.17
N VAL A 132 12.24 -17.50 -4.71
CA VAL A 132 10.87 -17.93 -4.42
C VAL A 132 10.05 -18.11 -5.69
N GLU A 133 9.04 -18.96 -5.64
CA GLU A 133 8.15 -19.20 -6.77
C GLU A 133 7.12 -18.07 -6.91
N PHE A 134 6.94 -17.54 -8.12
CA PHE A 134 5.87 -16.61 -8.48
C PHE A 134 4.92 -17.25 -9.49
N LEU A 135 3.62 -17.22 -9.20
CA LEU A 135 2.53 -17.66 -10.05
C LEU A 135 1.72 -16.43 -10.47
N PHE A 136 2.00 -15.91 -11.66
CA PHE A 136 1.25 -14.79 -12.25
C PHE A 136 0.01 -15.30 -13.01
N ASP A 137 -0.89 -14.38 -13.34
CA ASP A 137 -2.17 -14.65 -14.01
C ASP A 137 -3.09 -15.64 -13.26
N ASP A 138 -2.92 -15.75 -11.94
CA ASP A 138 -3.73 -16.65 -11.12
C ASP A 138 -4.05 -16.05 -9.74
N SER A 139 -5.01 -16.61 -9.03
CA SER A 139 -5.38 -16.17 -7.68
C SER A 139 -6.05 -17.27 -6.90
N VAL A 140 -6.07 -17.14 -5.58
CA VAL A 140 -6.79 -18.06 -4.70
C VAL A 140 -8.29 -17.96 -4.97
N ASP A 141 -8.92 -19.08 -5.31
CA ASP A 141 -10.37 -19.18 -5.47
C ASP A 141 -11.03 -19.73 -4.20
N THR A 142 -10.51 -20.86 -3.71
CA THR A 142 -10.96 -21.50 -2.47
C THR A 142 -9.80 -21.86 -1.56
N LEU A 143 -10.10 -21.90 -0.26
CA LEU A 143 -9.16 -22.18 0.82
C LEU A 143 -9.86 -23.11 1.82
N ASP A 144 -9.40 -24.36 1.92
CA ASP A 144 -9.88 -25.33 2.91
C ASP A 144 -8.81 -25.59 3.97
N GLN A 145 -9.21 -25.47 5.25
CA GLN A 145 -8.37 -25.67 6.43
C GLN A 145 -8.79 -26.89 7.27
N SER A 146 -9.65 -27.76 6.74
CA SER A 146 -10.21 -28.93 7.46
C SER A 146 -9.15 -29.94 7.91
N GLY A 147 -8.01 -30.00 7.22
CA GLY A 147 -6.90 -30.91 7.53
C GLY A 147 -5.73 -30.30 8.32
N ASN A 148 -4.60 -31.00 8.31
CA ASN A 148 -3.35 -30.55 8.95
C ASN A 148 -2.57 -29.51 8.12
N ARG A 149 -3.08 -29.17 6.94
CA ARG A 149 -2.54 -28.23 5.97
C ARG A 149 -3.69 -27.45 5.33
N VAL A 150 -3.37 -26.45 4.54
CA VAL A 150 -4.33 -25.66 3.78
C VAL A 150 -4.34 -26.14 2.33
N GLU A 151 -5.49 -26.59 1.86
CA GLU A 151 -5.71 -26.92 0.45
C GLU A 151 -6.22 -25.68 -0.29
N ILE A 152 -5.57 -25.37 -1.40
CA ILE A 152 -5.87 -24.20 -2.23
C ILE A 152 -6.29 -24.69 -3.60
N THR A 153 -7.45 -24.21 -4.05
CA THR A 153 -7.80 -24.23 -5.47
C THR A 153 -7.56 -22.84 -6.02
N PHE A 154 -6.74 -22.77 -7.06
CA PHE A 154 -6.52 -21.53 -7.79
C PHE A 154 -7.59 -21.31 -8.85
N ARG A 155 -7.74 -20.08 -9.33
CA ARG A 155 -8.71 -19.75 -10.39
C ARG A 155 -8.39 -20.42 -11.72
N GLY A 156 -7.12 -20.70 -11.99
CA GLY A 156 -6.70 -21.55 -13.12
C GLY A 156 -7.18 -23.01 -13.03
N GLY A 157 -7.69 -23.44 -11.85
CA GLY A 157 -8.18 -24.80 -11.60
C GLY A 157 -7.17 -25.71 -10.91
N ASP A 158 -5.90 -25.31 -10.87
CA ASP A 158 -4.83 -26.03 -10.18
C ASP A 158 -5.11 -26.14 -8.67
N ARG A 159 -4.69 -27.27 -8.08
CA ARG A 159 -4.80 -27.51 -6.64
C ARG A 159 -3.44 -27.75 -6.02
N ARG A 160 -3.15 -27.07 -4.91
CA ARG A 160 -1.90 -27.24 -4.16
C ARG A 160 -2.16 -27.18 -2.66
N THR A 161 -1.24 -27.77 -1.89
CA THR A 161 -1.32 -27.82 -0.43
C THR A 161 -0.15 -27.08 0.20
N PHE A 162 -0.45 -26.23 1.19
CA PHE A 162 0.52 -25.41 1.92
C PHE A 162 0.37 -25.61 3.43
N ASP A 163 1.44 -25.39 4.19
CA ASP A 163 1.35 -25.45 5.66
C ASP A 163 0.65 -24.21 6.24
N MET A 164 0.75 -23.07 5.53
CA MET A 164 0.13 -21.78 5.86
C MET A 164 -0.19 -20.96 4.61
N VAL A 165 -1.13 -20.01 4.75
CA VAL A 165 -1.51 -19.07 3.69
C VAL A 165 -1.56 -17.64 4.24
N VAL A 166 -1.07 -16.66 3.49
CA VAL A 166 -1.13 -15.25 3.87
C VAL A 166 -1.79 -14.42 2.77
N GLY A 167 -2.87 -13.72 3.10
CA GLY A 167 -3.51 -12.75 2.22
C GLY A 167 -2.78 -11.41 2.25
N ALA A 168 -2.23 -11.01 1.11
CA ALA A 168 -1.57 -9.73 0.84
C ALA A 168 -2.19 -9.04 -0.41
N ASP A 169 -3.44 -9.37 -0.71
CA ASP A 169 -4.20 -9.08 -1.92
C ASP A 169 -5.02 -7.75 -1.85
N GLY A 170 -4.67 -6.88 -0.90
CA GLY A 170 -5.08 -5.48 -0.86
C GLY A 170 -6.46 -5.20 -0.25
N VAL A 171 -6.96 -3.98 -0.41
CA VAL A 171 -8.21 -3.49 0.21
C VAL A 171 -9.41 -4.39 -0.13
N HIS A 172 -9.48 -4.87 -1.37
CA HIS A 172 -10.54 -5.74 -1.89
C HIS A 172 -10.20 -7.24 -1.77
N SER A 173 -9.46 -7.62 -0.72
CA SER A 173 -8.97 -8.97 -0.48
C SER A 173 -10.07 -10.02 -0.50
N ARG A 174 -9.98 -10.97 -1.44
CA ARG A 174 -10.78 -12.20 -1.44
C ARG A 174 -10.29 -13.16 -0.36
N THR A 175 -8.98 -13.17 -0.10
CA THR A 175 -8.38 -14.03 0.94
C THR A 175 -8.93 -13.67 2.32
N ARG A 176 -9.17 -12.38 2.61
CA ARG A 176 -9.80 -11.93 3.86
C ARG A 176 -11.15 -12.57 4.09
N GLU A 177 -12.00 -12.60 3.07
CA GLU A 177 -13.31 -13.24 3.13
C GLU A 177 -13.18 -14.75 3.39
N LEU A 178 -12.29 -15.44 2.67
CA LEU A 178 -12.07 -16.87 2.85
C LEU A 178 -11.55 -17.23 4.25
N VAL A 179 -10.79 -16.34 4.88
CA VAL A 179 -10.16 -16.56 6.19
C VAL A 179 -11.08 -16.18 7.35
N LEU A 180 -11.81 -15.06 7.23
CA LEU A 180 -12.57 -14.47 8.35
C LEU A 180 -14.09 -14.50 8.17
N GLY A 181 -14.57 -14.89 7.00
CA GLY A 181 -15.98 -14.91 6.64
C GLY A 181 -16.46 -13.65 5.92
N PRO A 182 -17.66 -13.70 5.29
CA PRO A 182 -18.18 -12.62 4.44
C PRO A 182 -18.51 -11.34 5.20
N GLU A 183 -18.82 -11.42 6.49
CA GLU A 183 -19.13 -10.26 7.34
C GLU A 183 -17.95 -9.28 7.46
N GLN A 184 -16.72 -9.77 7.24
CA GLN A 184 -15.48 -8.99 7.35
C GLN A 184 -15.04 -8.41 5.99
N GLN A 185 -15.90 -8.44 4.97
CA GLN A 185 -15.62 -7.84 3.66
C GLN A 185 -15.67 -6.32 3.70
N SER A 186 -16.68 -5.76 4.36
CA SER A 186 -17.12 -4.37 4.21
C SER A 186 -16.05 -3.38 4.70
N PRO A 187 -15.34 -2.70 3.79
CA PRO A 187 -14.42 -1.66 4.18
C PRO A 187 -15.19 -0.51 4.85
N ARG A 188 -14.58 0.11 5.85
CA ARG A 188 -15.10 1.35 6.42
C ARG A 188 -14.90 2.47 5.39
N TYR A 189 -15.93 2.73 4.61
CA TYR A 189 -15.95 3.80 3.62
C TYR A 189 -15.88 5.18 4.29
N LEU A 190 -15.12 6.10 3.72
CA LEU A 190 -14.81 7.41 4.30
C LEU A 190 -15.46 8.58 3.55
N GLY A 191 -16.41 8.31 2.65
CA GLY A 191 -17.22 9.33 1.99
C GLY A 191 -16.56 10.01 0.79
N TYR A 192 -15.52 9.40 0.21
CA TYR A 192 -14.82 9.93 -0.96
C TYR A 192 -14.57 8.85 -2.00
N ARG A 193 -14.50 9.27 -3.25
CA ARG A 193 -13.94 8.49 -4.35
C ARG A 193 -12.76 9.22 -4.97
N PHE A 194 -11.89 8.47 -5.62
CA PHE A 194 -10.79 9.02 -6.38
C PHE A 194 -10.54 8.28 -7.68
N ALA A 195 -9.92 8.97 -8.62
CA ALA A 195 -9.34 8.43 -9.85
C ALA A 195 -7.87 8.85 -9.93
N VAL A 196 -7.01 7.94 -10.34
CA VAL A 196 -5.60 8.21 -10.63
C VAL A 196 -5.21 7.60 -11.98
N PHE A 197 -4.46 8.34 -12.78
CA PHE A 197 -4.01 7.92 -14.11
C PHE A 197 -2.80 8.74 -14.55
N THR A 198 -2.07 8.25 -15.54
CA THR A 198 -0.91 8.95 -16.11
C THR A 198 -1.35 9.82 -17.30
N MET A 199 -0.76 11.00 -17.42
CA MET A 199 -0.95 11.88 -18.57
C MET A 199 0.35 12.63 -18.91
N ARG A 200 0.46 13.08 -20.17
CA ARG A 200 1.62 13.87 -20.61
C ARG A 200 1.75 15.17 -19.83
N ASN A 201 2.99 15.52 -19.48
CA ASN A 201 3.33 16.76 -18.83
C ASN A 201 3.35 17.94 -19.81
N THR A 202 2.19 18.53 -20.12
CA THR A 202 2.13 19.72 -20.99
C THR A 202 2.21 21.04 -20.23
N VAL A 203 2.32 20.98 -18.89
CA VAL A 203 2.38 22.13 -17.99
C VAL A 203 3.79 22.42 -17.49
N GLY A 204 4.78 21.58 -17.84
CA GLY A 204 6.18 21.79 -17.50
C GLY A 204 6.50 21.64 -16.01
N LEU A 205 5.70 20.88 -15.26
CA LEU A 205 5.96 20.62 -13.84
C LEU A 205 7.16 19.67 -13.69
N SER A 206 8.06 19.91 -12.73
CA SER A 206 9.19 19.02 -12.47
C SER A 206 9.48 18.93 -10.98
N ARG A 207 9.27 17.74 -10.40
CA ARG A 207 9.40 17.50 -8.95
C ARG A 207 8.49 18.40 -8.10
N GLU A 208 7.28 18.64 -8.58
CA GLU A 208 6.28 19.47 -7.90
C GLU A 208 4.90 18.82 -7.94
N THR A 209 4.08 19.13 -6.96
CA THR A 209 2.66 18.80 -6.94
C THR A 209 1.85 20.08 -6.96
N VAL A 210 0.88 20.17 -7.86
CA VAL A 210 -0.08 21.28 -7.89
C VAL A 210 -1.46 20.71 -7.66
N MET A 211 -2.19 21.27 -6.69
CA MET A 211 -3.50 20.81 -6.26
C MET A 211 -4.53 21.94 -6.37
N TRP A 212 -5.47 21.77 -7.28
CA TRP A 212 -6.70 22.56 -7.38
C TRP A 212 -7.77 22.01 -6.44
N ASN A 213 -8.56 22.90 -5.85
CA ASN A 213 -9.62 22.54 -4.93
C ASN A 213 -10.88 23.40 -5.13
N SER A 214 -12.02 22.74 -5.03
CA SER A 214 -13.32 23.34 -4.74
C SER A 214 -13.94 22.61 -3.54
N PRO A 215 -15.01 23.12 -2.92
CA PRO A 215 -15.74 22.37 -1.90
C PRO A 215 -16.11 20.97 -2.40
N GLY A 216 -15.63 19.94 -1.70
CA GLY A 216 -15.91 18.53 -1.99
C GLY A 216 -15.18 17.94 -3.20
N ARG A 217 -14.32 18.69 -3.90
CA ARG A 217 -13.56 18.21 -5.06
C ARG A 217 -12.10 18.67 -5.02
N ALA A 218 -11.21 17.83 -5.48
CA ALA A 218 -9.83 18.21 -5.69
C ALA A 218 -9.26 17.52 -6.92
N ALA A 219 -8.37 18.23 -7.60
CA ALA A 219 -7.61 17.75 -8.73
C ALA A 219 -6.13 18.04 -8.45
N ALA A 220 -5.25 17.08 -8.65
CA ALA A 220 -3.83 17.26 -8.47
C ALA A 220 -3.05 16.67 -9.65
N LEU A 221 -1.95 17.34 -9.99
CA LEU A 221 -0.92 16.85 -10.90
C LEU A 221 0.35 16.62 -10.09
N TYR A 222 0.84 15.38 -10.09
CA TYR A 222 2.09 14.98 -9.45
C TYR A 222 3.16 14.79 -10.51
N ALA A 223 4.19 15.63 -10.51
CA ALA A 223 5.35 15.48 -11.39
C ALA A 223 6.44 14.64 -10.71
N ALA A 224 6.43 13.34 -11.00
CA ALA A 224 7.45 12.37 -10.58
C ALA A 224 8.58 12.21 -11.62
N GLY A 225 8.62 13.07 -12.64
CA GLY A 225 9.54 13.10 -13.76
C GLY A 225 9.19 14.28 -14.67
N ASP A 226 9.91 14.43 -15.77
CA ASP A 226 9.77 15.59 -16.65
C ASP A 226 8.76 15.37 -17.80
N ASP A 227 8.60 14.14 -18.29
CA ASP A 227 7.78 13.85 -19.47
C ASP A 227 6.30 13.58 -19.15
N ASP A 228 6.03 12.91 -18.02
CA ASP A 228 4.69 12.48 -17.60
C ASP A 228 4.38 12.93 -16.17
N VAL A 229 3.11 13.21 -15.91
CA VAL A 229 2.55 13.50 -14.59
C VAL A 229 1.45 12.51 -14.23
N HIS A 230 1.24 12.29 -12.94
CA HIS A 230 0.08 11.55 -12.46
C HIS A 230 -1.05 12.52 -12.11
N ALA A 231 -2.16 12.37 -12.80
CA ALA A 231 -3.39 13.06 -12.49
C ALA A 231 -4.12 12.33 -11.37
N PHE A 232 -4.61 13.08 -10.39
CA PHE A 232 -5.40 12.57 -9.28
C PHE A 232 -6.64 13.44 -9.11
N LEU A 233 -7.81 12.83 -9.23
CA LEU A 233 -9.10 13.47 -9.03
C LEU A 233 -9.74 12.82 -7.82
N THR A 234 -10.19 13.60 -6.83
CA THR A 234 -10.94 13.08 -5.67
C THR A 234 -12.16 13.93 -5.41
N PHE A 235 -13.26 13.28 -5.04
CA PHE A 235 -14.52 13.96 -4.78
C PHE A 235 -15.30 13.29 -3.65
N ALA A 236 -16.08 14.10 -2.94
CA ALA A 236 -16.98 13.62 -1.91
C ALA A 236 -18.14 12.84 -2.52
N GLN A 237 -18.38 11.65 -2.00
CA GLN A 237 -19.52 10.81 -2.31
C GLN A 237 -19.93 10.14 -0.99
N PRO A 238 -20.93 10.65 -0.25
CA PRO A 238 -21.24 10.19 1.10
C PRO A 238 -21.60 8.71 1.19
N GLU A 239 -22.33 8.20 0.20
CA GLU A 239 -22.74 6.81 0.14
C GLU A 239 -21.73 5.95 -0.61
N PRO A 240 -21.43 4.73 -0.10
CA PRO A 240 -20.57 3.80 -0.82
C PRO A 240 -21.23 3.44 -2.15
N PRO A 241 -20.44 3.24 -3.21
CA PRO A 241 -21.01 2.81 -4.48
C PRO A 241 -21.63 1.42 -4.38
N PRO A 242 -22.68 1.14 -5.18
CA PRO A 242 -23.24 -0.20 -5.24
C PRO A 242 -22.22 -1.17 -5.86
N GLY A 243 -21.63 -2.04 -5.03
CA GLY A 243 -20.86 -3.23 -5.43
C GLY A 243 -19.51 -3.00 -6.14
N ALA A 244 -18.67 -4.03 -6.10
CA ALA A 244 -17.26 -4.00 -6.52
C ALA A 244 -17.00 -4.09 -8.05
N SER A 245 -18.02 -3.91 -8.89
CA SER A 245 -17.87 -4.02 -10.35
C SER A 245 -18.72 -2.98 -11.07
N ALA A 246 -18.45 -1.70 -10.83
CA ALA A 246 -18.91 -0.67 -11.75
C ALA A 246 -18.07 -0.77 -13.03
N ASP A 247 -18.73 -0.86 -14.19
CA ASP A 247 -18.13 -0.76 -15.52
C ASP A 247 -17.06 0.36 -15.54
N PRO A 248 -15.80 0.10 -15.95
CA PRO A 248 -14.76 1.12 -16.05
C PRO A 248 -15.19 2.36 -16.83
N ARG A 249 -16.09 2.22 -17.82
CA ARG A 249 -16.66 3.37 -18.54
C ARG A 249 -17.56 4.19 -17.62
N ALA A 250 -18.51 3.55 -16.95
CA ALA A 250 -19.38 4.21 -15.97
C ALA A 250 -18.60 4.92 -14.85
N GLN A 251 -17.46 4.34 -14.41
CA GLN A 251 -16.57 5.00 -13.44
C GLN A 251 -15.95 6.28 -14.00
N ARG A 252 -15.47 6.26 -15.25
CA ARG A 252 -14.91 7.44 -15.94
C ARG A 252 -15.98 8.50 -16.18
N ASP A 253 -17.17 8.08 -16.60
CA ASP A 253 -18.30 8.99 -16.87
C ASP A 253 -18.77 9.68 -15.59
N LEU A 254 -18.80 8.96 -14.46
CA LEU A 254 -19.08 9.56 -13.16
C LEU A 254 -18.05 10.64 -12.80
N VAL A 255 -16.75 10.32 -12.93
CA VAL A 255 -15.68 11.30 -12.65
C VAL A 255 -15.81 12.50 -13.58
N ALA A 256 -16.05 12.29 -14.88
CA ALA A 256 -16.23 13.37 -15.84
C ALA A 256 -17.45 14.25 -15.51
N THR A 257 -18.55 13.66 -15.05
CA THR A 257 -19.76 14.39 -14.66
C THR A 257 -19.51 15.26 -13.43
N VAL A 258 -18.82 14.74 -12.42
CA VAL A 258 -18.55 15.46 -11.15
C VAL A 258 -17.62 16.67 -11.36
N PHE A 259 -16.75 16.62 -12.37
CA PHE A 259 -15.76 17.65 -12.67
C PHE A 259 -16.07 18.45 -13.95
N ALA A 260 -17.28 18.35 -14.50
CA ALA A 260 -17.63 18.95 -15.80
C ALA A 260 -17.51 20.49 -15.83
N ASP A 261 -17.76 21.14 -14.70
CA ASP A 261 -17.69 22.59 -14.46
C ASP A 261 -16.35 23.04 -13.87
N ALA A 262 -15.40 22.12 -13.62
CA ALA A 262 -14.14 22.46 -12.99
C ALA A 262 -13.18 23.19 -13.94
N GLY A 263 -12.52 24.23 -13.44
CA GLY A 263 -11.53 25.03 -14.16
C GLY A 263 -10.10 24.45 -14.14
N TRP A 264 -9.11 25.33 -14.33
CA TRP A 264 -7.68 24.96 -14.36
C TRP A 264 -7.39 23.87 -15.41
N GLU A 265 -6.57 22.87 -15.08
CA GLU A 265 -6.15 21.77 -15.93
C GLU A 265 -7.17 20.61 -15.94
N VAL A 266 -8.25 20.71 -15.17
CA VAL A 266 -9.23 19.61 -15.02
C VAL A 266 -9.85 19.19 -16.36
N PRO A 267 -10.24 20.09 -17.28
CA PRO A 267 -10.74 19.68 -18.60
C PRO A 267 -9.72 18.82 -19.39
N ARG A 268 -8.43 19.16 -19.32
CA ARG A 268 -7.36 18.38 -19.96
C ARG A 268 -7.14 17.04 -19.25
N MET A 269 -7.23 17.02 -17.91
CA MET A 269 -7.19 15.77 -17.13
C MET A 269 -8.34 14.84 -17.55
N LEU A 270 -9.58 15.35 -17.67
CA LEU A 270 -10.73 14.56 -18.10
C LEU A 270 -10.59 14.03 -19.53
N ALA A 271 -10.03 14.83 -20.45
CA ALA A 271 -9.71 14.38 -21.80
C ALA A 271 -8.70 13.24 -21.78
N ALA A 272 -7.57 13.40 -21.07
CA ALA A 272 -6.54 12.37 -20.95
C ALA A 272 -7.05 11.09 -20.27
N MET A 273 -7.94 11.20 -19.27
CA MET A 273 -8.53 10.05 -18.59
C MET A 273 -9.31 9.12 -19.53
N ARG A 274 -9.92 9.66 -20.59
CA ARG A 274 -10.67 8.85 -21.57
C ARG A 274 -9.76 7.89 -22.33
N ASP A 275 -8.55 8.34 -22.66
CA ASP A 275 -7.57 7.58 -23.45
C ASP A 275 -6.57 6.80 -22.59
N ALA A 276 -6.47 7.12 -21.30
CA ALA A 276 -5.54 6.48 -20.38
C ALA A 276 -5.86 4.98 -20.19
N ARG A 277 -4.79 4.18 -20.24
CA ARG A 277 -4.85 2.71 -20.08
C ARG A 277 -4.74 2.27 -18.63
N ASP A 278 -4.24 3.14 -17.77
CA ASP A 278 -3.89 2.87 -16.38
C ASP A 278 -4.82 3.55 -15.36
N VAL A 279 -6.03 3.95 -15.80
CA VAL A 279 -7.02 4.58 -14.92
C VAL A 279 -7.42 3.63 -13.80
N TYR A 280 -7.19 4.07 -12.57
CA TYR A 280 -7.63 3.39 -11.36
C TYR A 280 -8.64 4.26 -10.60
N VAL A 281 -9.85 3.74 -10.42
CA VAL A 281 -10.92 4.41 -9.66
C VAL A 281 -11.30 3.55 -8.46
N ASP A 282 -11.40 4.17 -7.28
CA ASP A 282 -11.81 3.45 -6.07
C ASP A 282 -12.45 4.37 -5.01
N GLY A 283 -13.10 3.75 -4.03
CA GLY A 283 -13.55 4.40 -2.82
C GLY A 283 -12.42 4.57 -1.80
N VAL A 284 -12.49 5.65 -1.02
CA VAL A 284 -11.58 5.87 0.10
C VAL A 284 -12.09 5.10 1.30
N SER A 285 -11.38 4.03 1.66
CA SER A 285 -11.81 3.13 2.72
C SER A 285 -10.67 2.74 3.65
N GLN A 286 -11.05 2.32 4.86
CA GLN A 286 -10.17 1.64 5.80
C GLN A 286 -10.60 0.20 6.05
N ILE A 287 -9.65 -0.66 6.40
CA ILE A 287 -9.94 -2.01 6.86
C ILE A 287 -9.70 -2.08 8.37
N HIS A 288 -10.74 -2.43 9.12
CA HIS A 288 -10.68 -2.60 10.58
C HIS A 288 -11.17 -4.00 10.89
N LEU A 289 -10.26 -4.86 11.37
CA LEU A 289 -10.59 -6.26 11.66
C LEU A 289 -10.43 -6.57 13.15
N PRO A 290 -11.33 -7.38 13.74
CA PRO A 290 -11.18 -7.80 15.13
C PRO A 290 -9.95 -8.70 15.32
N ARG A 291 -9.53 -9.43 14.28
CA ARG A 291 -8.35 -10.31 14.25
C ARG A 291 -7.76 -10.34 12.84
N TRP A 292 -6.47 -10.65 12.71
CA TRP A 292 -5.77 -10.70 11.42
C TRP A 292 -5.48 -12.13 10.93
N SER A 293 -5.96 -13.14 11.65
CA SER A 293 -5.73 -14.54 11.32
C SER A 293 -6.90 -15.44 11.70
N GLY A 294 -6.97 -16.60 11.05
CA GLY A 294 -7.89 -17.69 11.36
C GLY A 294 -7.27 -19.03 10.96
N GLY A 295 -7.13 -19.95 11.91
CA GLY A 295 -6.51 -21.26 11.68
C GLY A 295 -5.05 -21.13 11.23
N ARG A 296 -4.77 -21.60 10.03
CA ARG A 296 -3.45 -21.60 9.37
C ARG A 296 -3.27 -20.45 8.38
N ALA A 297 -4.22 -19.52 8.35
CA ALA A 297 -4.20 -18.37 7.47
C ALA A 297 -4.13 -17.04 8.22
N ALA A 298 -3.42 -16.08 7.63
CA ALA A 298 -3.29 -14.72 8.15
C ALA A 298 -3.43 -13.67 7.03
N LEU A 299 -3.56 -12.41 7.41
CA LEU A 299 -3.67 -11.26 6.52
C LEU A 299 -2.58 -10.24 6.85
N VAL A 300 -2.08 -9.54 5.84
CA VAL A 300 -1.04 -8.51 5.99
C VAL A 300 -1.28 -7.34 5.03
N GLY A 301 -0.81 -6.16 5.43
CA GLY A 301 -0.94 -4.93 4.63
C GLY A 301 -2.39 -4.49 4.48
N ASP A 302 -2.74 -3.96 3.30
CA ASP A 302 -4.07 -3.44 3.04
C ASP A 302 -5.18 -4.51 3.11
N ALA A 303 -4.85 -5.79 2.99
CA ALA A 303 -5.79 -6.89 3.22
C ALA A 303 -6.26 -6.95 4.68
N ALA A 304 -5.42 -6.54 5.64
CA ALA A 304 -5.68 -6.61 7.07
C ALA A 304 -6.04 -5.26 7.72
N TYR A 305 -5.42 -4.17 7.25
CA TYR A 305 -5.47 -2.89 7.97
C TYR A 305 -5.20 -1.66 7.09
N ALA A 306 -5.73 -1.64 5.87
CA ALA A 306 -5.61 -0.47 5.00
C ALA A 306 -5.95 0.83 5.75
N PRO A 307 -5.04 1.83 5.78
CA PRO A 307 -5.24 3.05 6.57
C PRO A 307 -5.99 4.14 5.80
N ALA A 308 -6.37 3.88 4.55
CA ALA A 308 -6.78 4.85 3.53
C ALA A 308 -5.62 5.72 3.02
N PHE A 309 -5.65 6.07 1.73
CA PHE A 309 -4.56 6.84 1.09
C PHE A 309 -4.31 8.18 1.77
N ARG A 310 -5.34 8.78 2.40
CA ARG A 310 -5.25 10.09 3.08
C ARG A 310 -4.20 10.13 4.20
N THR A 311 -3.80 8.96 4.71
CA THR A 311 -2.75 8.87 5.73
C THR A 311 -1.34 8.94 5.14
N GLY A 312 -1.16 8.52 3.88
CA GLY A 312 0.15 8.28 3.27
C GLY A 312 0.93 7.11 3.88
N GLN A 313 0.29 6.22 4.66
CA GLN A 313 0.97 5.18 5.45
C GLN A 313 0.78 3.74 4.98
N GLY A 314 0.00 3.50 3.92
CA GLY A 314 -0.28 2.13 3.45
C GLY A 314 0.99 1.33 3.15
N THR A 315 1.94 1.94 2.44
CA THR A 315 3.24 1.35 2.12
C THR A 315 4.07 1.05 3.36
N SER A 316 4.19 2.01 4.28
CA SER A 316 4.94 1.84 5.53
C SER A 316 4.36 0.71 6.38
N LEU A 317 3.03 0.65 6.54
CA LEU A 317 2.35 -0.42 7.29
C LEU A 317 2.50 -1.79 6.62
N ALA A 318 2.51 -1.85 5.28
CA ALA A 318 2.74 -3.08 4.54
C ALA A 318 4.15 -3.64 4.80
N LEU A 319 5.19 -2.80 4.70
CA LEU A 319 6.58 -3.18 4.93
C LEU A 319 6.83 -3.63 6.37
N VAL A 320 6.38 -2.82 7.34
CA VAL A 320 6.53 -3.14 8.77
C VAL A 320 5.75 -4.40 9.14
N GLY A 321 4.51 -4.53 8.66
CA GLY A 321 3.69 -5.70 8.93
C GLY A 321 4.28 -6.99 8.36
N ALA A 322 4.84 -6.95 7.15
CA ALA A 322 5.54 -8.09 6.55
C ALA A 322 6.73 -8.55 7.40
N TYR A 323 7.56 -7.60 7.88
CA TYR A 323 8.67 -7.89 8.78
C TYR A 323 8.20 -8.53 10.10
N MET A 324 7.20 -7.91 10.75
CA MET A 324 6.68 -8.39 12.03
C MET A 324 6.04 -9.76 11.93
N LEU A 325 5.30 -10.03 10.85
CA LEU A 325 4.67 -11.34 10.61
C LEU A 325 5.73 -12.42 10.38
N ALA A 326 6.70 -12.18 9.49
CA ALA A 326 7.74 -13.16 9.19
C ALA A 326 8.56 -13.53 10.41
N GLY A 327 9.02 -12.54 11.19
CA GLY A 327 9.81 -12.79 12.39
C GLY A 327 9.02 -13.49 13.49
N SER A 328 7.77 -13.11 13.69
CA SER A 328 6.88 -13.78 14.66
C SER A 328 6.63 -15.24 14.29
N LEU A 329 6.57 -15.55 13.00
CA LEU A 329 6.47 -16.93 12.51
C LEU A 329 7.78 -17.70 12.65
N ALA A 330 8.92 -17.08 12.38
CA ALA A 330 10.22 -17.75 12.46
C ALA A 330 10.53 -18.28 13.86
N GLU A 331 10.17 -17.52 14.89
CA GLU A 331 10.41 -17.89 16.29
C GLU A 331 9.35 -18.86 16.85
N ARG A 332 8.24 -19.09 16.14
CA ARG A 332 7.03 -19.71 16.72
C ARG A 332 6.33 -20.69 15.76
N GLY A 333 5.37 -21.44 16.26
CA GLY A 333 4.38 -22.10 15.39
C GLY A 333 3.37 -21.09 14.84
N HIS A 334 2.64 -21.43 13.78
CA HIS A 334 1.68 -20.53 13.11
C HIS A 334 0.71 -19.84 14.09
N ALA A 335 0.06 -20.60 14.98
CA ALA A 335 -0.92 -20.05 15.92
C ALA A 335 -0.30 -19.01 16.87
N ALA A 336 0.83 -19.32 17.49
CA ALA A 336 1.51 -18.40 18.40
C ALA A 336 2.18 -17.23 17.66
N GLY A 337 2.67 -17.47 16.44
CA GLY A 337 3.28 -16.47 15.57
C GLY A 337 2.28 -15.42 15.10
N PHE A 338 1.11 -15.84 14.61
CA PHE A 338 0.05 -14.90 14.21
C PHE A 338 -0.43 -14.04 15.39
N ALA A 339 -0.61 -14.66 16.56
CA ALA A 339 -1.02 -13.93 17.76
C ALA A 339 0.06 -12.92 18.23
N ALA A 340 1.35 -13.29 18.13
CA ALA A 340 2.45 -12.38 18.47
C ALA A 340 2.57 -11.23 17.46
N TYR A 341 2.44 -11.52 16.17
CA TYR A 341 2.39 -10.52 15.11
C TYR A 341 1.30 -9.48 15.35
N GLU A 342 0.08 -9.95 15.63
CA GLU A 342 -1.05 -9.06 15.87
C GLU A 342 -0.81 -8.18 17.09
N ARG A 343 -0.46 -8.76 18.24
CA ARG A 343 -0.17 -8.00 19.46
C ARG A 343 0.97 -6.99 19.29
N GLY A 344 2.04 -7.37 18.61
CA GLY A 344 3.22 -6.52 18.42
C GLY A 344 3.04 -5.38 17.42
N THR A 345 1.99 -5.43 16.59
CA THR A 345 1.82 -4.47 15.48
C THR A 345 0.52 -3.66 15.58
N ARG A 346 -0.48 -4.14 16.35
CA ARG A 346 -1.82 -3.54 16.44
C ARG A 346 -1.80 -2.05 16.81
N GLU A 347 -1.07 -1.66 17.84
CA GLU A 347 -1.05 -0.27 18.30
C GLU A 347 -0.46 0.68 17.25
N PHE A 348 0.63 0.26 16.61
CA PHE A 348 1.25 1.00 15.51
C PHE A 348 0.29 1.19 14.33
N VAL A 349 -0.41 0.13 13.94
CA VAL A 349 -1.43 0.18 12.88
C VAL A 349 -2.56 1.14 13.27
N THR A 350 -3.14 0.98 14.46
CA THR A 350 -4.25 1.80 14.95
C THR A 350 -3.88 3.29 14.98
N ALA A 351 -2.69 3.63 15.46
CA ALA A 351 -2.20 5.01 15.48
C ALA A 351 -2.13 5.62 14.06
N ASN A 352 -1.67 4.84 13.08
CA ASN A 352 -1.61 5.29 11.68
C ASN A 352 -2.99 5.36 11.01
N GLN A 353 -3.91 4.45 11.33
CA GLN A 353 -5.30 4.53 10.85
C GLN A 353 -6.02 5.76 11.40
N GLN A 354 -5.73 6.17 12.63
CA GLN A 354 -6.32 7.38 13.23
C GLN A 354 -5.92 8.67 12.51
N LEU A 355 -4.79 8.71 11.80
CA LEU A 355 -4.37 9.85 10.97
C LEU A 355 -5.39 10.20 9.88
N ALA A 356 -6.22 9.24 9.45
CA ALA A 356 -7.28 9.51 8.48
C ALA A 356 -8.46 10.29 9.08
N GLY A 357 -8.66 10.20 10.40
CA GLY A 357 -9.69 10.91 11.15
C GLY A 357 -9.20 12.24 11.71
N THR A 358 -7.95 12.29 12.18
CA THR A 358 -7.30 13.52 12.68
C THR A 358 -6.82 14.40 11.53
N GLY A 359 -7.77 15.09 10.89
CA GLY A 359 -7.48 16.05 9.83
C GLY A 359 -7.70 15.53 8.40
N GLY A 360 -8.35 14.37 8.21
CA GLY A 360 -8.73 13.88 6.88
C GLY A 360 -9.82 14.68 6.17
N ALA A 361 -10.62 15.45 6.92
CA ALA A 361 -11.46 16.54 6.39
C ALA A 361 -10.65 17.83 6.12
N GLY A 362 -9.38 17.86 6.51
CA GLY A 362 -8.53 19.04 6.39
C GLY A 362 -8.01 19.27 4.97
N LEU A 363 -7.62 18.22 4.23
CA LEU A 363 -7.06 18.42 2.89
C LEU A 363 -8.14 18.58 1.79
N PHE A 364 -9.27 17.90 1.97
CA PHE A 364 -10.39 17.91 1.03
C PHE A 364 -11.70 18.35 1.70
N PRO A 365 -11.84 19.61 2.16
CA PRO A 365 -13.06 20.06 2.82
C PRO A 365 -14.26 20.01 1.86
N THR A 366 -15.44 19.65 2.38
CA THR A 366 -16.70 19.60 1.61
C THR A 366 -17.47 20.92 1.59
N THR A 367 -17.11 21.87 2.46
CA THR A 367 -17.79 23.17 2.59
C THR A 367 -16.85 24.33 2.27
N PRO A 368 -17.38 25.48 1.81
CA PRO A 368 -16.59 26.70 1.62
C PRO A 368 -15.84 27.15 2.86
N GLU A 369 -16.48 27.10 4.04
CA GLU A 369 -15.89 27.51 5.31
C GLU A 369 -14.72 26.59 5.70
N GLY A 370 -14.89 25.27 5.50
CA GLY A 370 -13.83 24.30 5.74
C GLY A 370 -12.64 24.51 4.79
N LEU A 371 -12.91 24.86 3.53
CA LEU A 371 -11.88 25.18 2.54
C LEU A 371 -11.10 26.43 2.95
N GLN A 372 -11.78 27.47 3.40
CA GLN A 372 -11.15 28.69 3.90
C GLN A 372 -10.31 28.41 5.16
N GLN A 373 -10.83 27.65 6.11
CA GLN A 373 -10.10 27.27 7.32
C GLN A 373 -8.82 26.51 7.00
N ARG A 374 -8.89 25.55 6.07
CA ARG A 374 -7.71 24.85 5.55
C ARG A 374 -6.71 25.83 4.93
N ASN A 375 -7.17 26.71 4.04
CA ASN A 375 -6.28 27.65 3.34
C ASN A 375 -5.56 28.58 4.32
N THR A 376 -6.25 29.06 5.35
CA THR A 376 -5.64 29.84 6.44
C THR A 376 -4.56 29.04 7.18
N ARG A 377 -4.85 27.77 7.51
CA ARG A 377 -3.86 26.88 8.14
C ARG A 377 -2.64 26.61 7.23
N LEU A 378 -2.84 26.40 5.93
CA LEU A 378 -1.75 26.18 4.99
C LEU A 378 -0.86 27.42 4.88
N ARG A 379 -1.44 28.62 4.85
CA ARG A 379 -0.68 29.89 4.88
C ARG A 379 0.06 30.12 6.20
N SER A 380 -0.42 29.61 7.33
CA SER A 380 0.36 29.69 8.57
C SER A 380 1.55 28.72 8.58
N LEU A 381 1.51 27.64 7.80
CA LEU A 381 2.63 26.69 7.71
C LEU A 381 3.82 27.25 6.93
N SER A 382 3.62 28.19 6.00
CA SER A 382 4.73 28.84 5.29
C SER A 382 5.60 29.70 6.20
N SER A 383 5.09 30.11 7.37
CA SER A 383 5.80 30.94 8.35
C SER A 383 6.28 30.16 9.58
N MET A 384 6.04 28.84 9.65
CA MET A 384 6.46 27.99 10.76
C MET A 384 7.72 27.19 10.41
N PRO A 385 8.59 26.88 11.40
CA PRO A 385 9.65 25.89 11.20
C PRO A 385 9.04 24.55 10.79
N LEU A 386 9.73 23.80 9.92
CA LEU A 386 9.34 22.44 9.58
C LEU A 386 9.13 21.64 10.87
N ALA A 387 7.91 21.15 11.09
CA ALA A 387 7.58 20.35 12.25
C ALA A 387 8.43 19.06 12.26
N GLY A 388 8.73 18.54 13.45
CA GLY A 388 9.25 17.18 13.59
C GLY A 388 8.32 16.17 12.93
N GLY A 389 8.87 15.09 12.37
CA GLY A 389 8.08 14.05 11.69
C GLY A 389 6.95 13.50 12.57
N ARG A 390 5.88 12.98 11.95
CA ARG A 390 4.72 12.48 12.73
C ARG A 390 5.12 11.32 13.64
N PRO A 391 4.86 11.39 14.96
CA PRO A 391 5.23 10.32 15.90
C PRO A 391 4.67 8.95 15.51
N ALA A 392 3.44 8.91 14.96
CA ALA A 392 2.80 7.68 14.51
C ALA A 392 3.61 6.90 13.46
N HIS A 393 4.38 7.58 12.59
CA HIS A 393 5.19 6.91 11.56
C HIS A 393 6.36 6.12 12.15
N SER A 394 6.81 6.49 13.36
CA SER A 394 7.99 5.92 14.03
C SER A 394 7.66 5.29 15.38
N ALA A 395 6.37 5.08 15.69
CA ALA A 395 5.93 4.62 17.00
C ALA A 395 6.32 3.16 17.31
N LEU A 396 6.73 2.38 16.31
CA LEU A 396 7.21 1.01 16.50
C LEU A 396 8.72 0.93 16.33
N THR A 397 9.41 0.44 17.35
CA THR A 397 10.81 0.01 17.25
C THR A 397 10.86 -1.45 16.81
N LEU A 398 11.56 -1.74 15.70
CA LEU A 398 11.61 -3.10 15.16
C LEU A 398 12.47 -4.02 16.04
N PRO A 399 11.92 -5.14 16.54
CA PRO A 399 12.72 -6.14 17.26
C PRO A 399 13.76 -6.78 16.32
N GLY A 400 14.84 -7.31 16.89
CA GLY A 400 15.82 -8.12 16.16
C GLY A 400 15.40 -9.59 16.18
N PHE A 401 14.87 -10.10 15.08
CA PHE A 401 14.54 -11.51 14.95
C PHE A 401 15.76 -12.31 14.51
N VAL A 402 16.01 -13.45 15.16
CA VAL A 402 17.20 -14.28 14.91
C VAL A 402 17.04 -15.03 13.59
N LEU A 403 18.04 -14.93 12.71
CA LEU A 403 18.11 -15.74 11.50
C LEU A 403 18.52 -17.17 11.87
N PRO A 404 17.98 -18.21 11.21
CA PRO A 404 18.48 -19.57 11.40
C PRO A 404 19.98 -19.57 11.08
N MET A 405 20.80 -20.16 11.94
CA MET A 405 22.20 -20.42 11.58
C MET A 405 22.18 -21.40 10.42
N THR A 406 22.71 -20.96 9.27
CA THR A 406 22.80 -21.74 8.03
C THR A 406 23.67 -22.97 8.20
#